data_AF-A0A4Z2HAZ2-F1
#
_entry.id   AF-A0A4Z2HAZ2-F1
#
_cell.length_a   1.000
_cell.length_b   1.000
_cell.length_c   1.000
_cell.angle_alpha   90.00
_cell.angle_beta   90.00
_cell.angle_gamma   90.00
#
_symmetry.space_group_name_H-M   'P 1'
#
loop_
_entity.id
_entity.type
_entity.pdbx_description
1 polymer ?
#
loop_
_entity_poly.entity_id
_entity_poly.type
_entity_poly.pdbx_seq_one_letter_code
_entity_poly.pdbx_strand_id
1 'polypeptide(L)'
;MSSQGIQPERVKLFQQEIIGLRNKLCQQEREMVEANRAWREKLEQAEIRKREETKELQKAGVTFKVDNRLPNLVNLNEDPQLSEMLLYMIKEGQTTVGKLKSESRHDIQLSGTLIADQHW
;
A
#
# COMPACT_ATOMS: atom_id res chain seq x y z
N MET A 1 -19.59 45.74 -53.73
CA MET A 1 -18.79 44.75 -52.99
C MET A 1 -19.70 44.18 -51.91
N SER A 2 -20.10 42.92 -52.08
CA SER A 2 -21.24 42.33 -51.36
C SER A 2 -20.86 41.99 -49.91
N SER A 3 -21.42 42.73 -48.96
CA SER A 3 -21.45 42.34 -47.55
C SER A 3 -22.38 41.14 -47.41
N GLN A 4 -21.83 39.93 -47.51
CA GLN A 4 -22.55 38.72 -47.13
C GLN A 4 -22.74 38.72 -45.62
N GLY A 5 -23.85 39.31 -45.16
CA GLY A 5 -24.36 39.11 -43.82
C GLY A 5 -24.43 37.62 -43.54
N ILE A 6 -23.93 37.22 -42.37
CA ILE A 6 -23.92 35.83 -41.94
C ILE A 6 -25.35 35.30 -42.05
N GLN A 7 -25.58 34.31 -42.91
CA GLN A 7 -26.93 33.79 -43.13
C GLN A 7 -27.49 33.23 -41.81
N PRO A 8 -28.74 33.56 -41.44
CA PRO A 8 -29.31 33.21 -40.13
C PRO A 8 -29.36 31.70 -39.87
N GLU A 9 -29.40 30.86 -40.91
CA GLU A 9 -29.29 29.41 -40.78
C GLU A 9 -27.92 28.94 -40.29
N ARG A 10 -26.85 29.59 -40.75
CA ARG A 10 -25.47 29.28 -40.33
C ARG A 10 -25.27 29.59 -38.84
N VAL A 11 -25.85 30.70 -38.38
CA VAL A 11 -25.85 31.08 -36.96
C VAL A 11 -26.59 30.03 -36.11
N LYS A 12 -27.75 29.54 -36.58
CA LYS A 12 -28.49 28.47 -35.90
C LYS A 12 -27.69 27.17 -35.82
N LEU A 13 -27.01 26.79 -36.90
CA LEU A 13 -26.16 25.58 -36.92
C LEU A 13 -25.04 25.66 -35.89
N PHE A 14 -24.30 26.78 -35.86
CA PHE A 14 -23.24 26.98 -34.88
C PHE A 14 -23.76 27.03 -33.45
N GLN A 15 -24.95 27.60 -33.22
CA GLN A 15 -25.59 27.59 -31.90
C GLN A 15 -25.93 26.16 -31.45
N GLN A 16 -26.47 25.32 -32.33
CA GLN A 16 -26.74 23.92 -32.03
C GLN A 16 -25.45 23.14 -31.73
N GLU A 17 -24.39 23.37 -32.52
CA GLU A 17 -23.09 22.74 -32.31
C GLU A 17 -22.46 23.15 -30.97
N ILE A 18 -22.51 24.44 -30.61
CA ILE A 18 -22.05 24.96 -29.31
C ILE A 18 -22.81 24.30 -28.16
N ILE A 19 -24.14 24.15 -28.29
CA ILE A 19 -24.96 23.48 -27.27
C ILE A 19 -24.57 22.00 -27.15
N GLY A 20 -24.40 21.31 -28.28
CA GLY A 20 -23.97 19.90 -28.31
C GLY A 20 -22.61 19.70 -27.64
N LEU A 21 -21.63 20.54 -27.96
CA LEU A 21 -20.30 20.49 -27.37
C LEU A 21 -20.31 20.81 -25.87
N ARG A 22 -21.10 21.79 -25.43
CA ARG A 22 -21.26 22.11 -23.99
C ARG A 22 -21.87 20.96 -23.22
N ASN A 23 -22.88 20.29 -23.78
CA ASN A 23 -23.50 19.12 -23.14
C ASN A 23 -22.50 17.97 -23.03
N LYS A 24 -21.72 17.71 -24.08
CA LYS A 24 -20.69 16.67 -24.07
C LYS A 24 -19.59 16.96 -23.05
N LEU A 25 -19.15 18.22 -22.95
CA LEU A 25 -18.17 18.63 -21.95
C LEU A 25 -18.70 18.44 -20.53
N CYS A 26 -19.92 18.90 -20.25
CA CYS A 26 -20.54 18.74 -18.92
C CYS A 26 -20.71 17.26 -18.54
N GLN A 27 -21.06 16.41 -19.51
CA GLN A 27 -21.15 14.96 -19.29
C GLN A 27 -19.78 14.37 -18.95
N GLN A 28 -18.74 14.71 -19.70
CA GLN A 28 -17.38 14.23 -19.44
C GLN A 28 -16.83 14.71 -18.08
N GLU A 29 -17.12 15.96 -17.69
CA GLU A 29 -16.73 16.48 -16.38
C GLU A 29 -17.37 15.68 -15.24
N ARG A 30 -18.66 15.34 -15.37
CA ARG A 30 -19.36 14.51 -14.37
C ARG A 30 -18.77 13.11 -14.29
N GLU A 31 -18.56 12.46 -15.43
CA GLU A 31 -17.93 11.13 -15.50
C GLU A 31 -16.53 11.15 -14.87
N MET A 32 -15.74 12.19 -15.12
CA MET A 32 -14.41 12.34 -14.53
C MET A 32 -14.48 12.47 -13.01
N VAL A 33 -15.44 13.24 -12.48
CA VAL A 33 -15.64 13.41 -11.03
C VAL A 33 -16.04 12.08 -10.38
N GLU A 34 -16.95 11.34 -11.00
CA GLU A 34 -17.39 10.03 -10.51
C GLU A 34 -16.27 9.00 -10.56
N ALA A 35 -15.53 8.95 -11.67
CA ALA A 35 -14.38 8.06 -11.82
C ALA A 35 -13.29 8.37 -10.79
N ASN A 36 -13.00 9.65 -10.55
CA ASN A 36 -12.02 10.07 -9.55
C ASN A 36 -12.48 9.68 -8.13
N ARG A 37 -13.78 9.85 -7.81
CA ARG A 37 -14.34 9.38 -6.53
C ARG A 37 -14.16 7.88 -6.35
N ALA A 38 -14.60 7.08 -7.33
CA ALA A 38 -14.50 5.63 -7.28
C ALA A 38 -13.04 5.15 -7.19
N TRP A 39 -12.12 5.84 -7.86
CA TRP A 39 -10.69 5.53 -7.79
C TRP A 39 -10.11 5.81 -6.40
N ARG A 40 -10.47 6.93 -5.78
CA ARG A 40 -10.05 7.26 -4.40
C ARG A 40 -10.56 6.25 -3.39
N GLU A 41 -11.84 5.87 -3.48
CA GLU A 41 -12.42 4.85 -2.60
C GLU A 41 -11.68 3.51 -2.75
N LYS A 42 -11.39 3.08 -4.00
CA LYS A 42 -10.61 1.86 -4.24
C LYS A 42 -9.18 1.96 -3.70
N LEU A 43 -8.55 3.12 -3.85
CA LEU A 43 -7.21 3.38 -3.33
C LEU A 43 -7.19 3.27 -1.80
N GLU A 44 -8.14 3.91 -1.12
CA GLU A 44 -8.27 3.86 0.33
C GLU A 44 -8.48 2.43 0.83
N GLN A 45 -9.38 1.67 0.17
CA GLN A 45 -9.59 0.25 0.48
C GLN A 45 -8.32 -0.59 0.28
N ALA A 46 -7.54 -0.31 -0.77
CA ALA A 46 -6.28 -0.98 -1.01
C ALA A 46 -5.22 -0.64 0.06
N GLU A 47 -5.16 0.61 0.50
CA GLU A 47 -4.27 1.05 1.58
C GLU A 47 -4.62 0.43 2.93
N ILE A 48 -5.92 0.35 3.25
CA ILE A 48 -6.40 -0.33 4.46
C ILE A 48 -6.00 -1.79 4.44
N ARG A 49 -6.30 -2.52 3.34
CA ARG A 49 -5.92 -3.93 3.20
C ARG A 49 -4.42 -4.12 3.31
N LYS A 50 -3.62 -3.30 2.62
CA LYS A 50 -2.15 -3.35 2.72
C LYS A 50 -1.67 -3.13 4.16
N ARG A 51 -2.30 -2.21 4.90
CA ARG A 51 -1.96 -1.94 6.30
C ARG A 51 -2.33 -3.12 7.19
N GLU A 52 -3.48 -3.74 6.98
CA GLU A 52 -3.90 -4.95 7.69
C GLU A 52 -2.98 -6.12 7.41
N GLU A 53 -2.67 -6.40 6.14
CA GLU A 53 -1.68 -7.41 5.74
C GLU A 53 -0.32 -7.13 6.39
N THR A 54 0.15 -5.88 6.37
CA THR A 54 1.41 -5.50 7.03
C THR A 54 1.35 -5.73 8.53
N LYS A 55 0.21 -5.45 9.19
CA LYS A 55 0.04 -5.69 10.63
C LYS A 55 0.02 -7.18 10.95
N GLU A 56 -0.65 -8.00 10.16
CA GLU A 56 -0.67 -9.46 10.33
C GLU A 56 0.71 -10.06 10.09
N LEU A 57 1.43 -9.57 9.07
CA LEU A 57 2.82 -9.93 8.84
C LEU A 57 3.71 -9.53 10.01
N GLN A 58 3.56 -8.32 10.57
CA GLN A 58 4.27 -7.89 11.78
C GLN A 58 3.96 -8.75 13.01
N LYS A 59 2.69 -9.16 13.21
CA LYS A 59 2.31 -10.09 14.28
C LYS A 59 2.93 -11.48 14.07
N ALA A 60 3.06 -11.90 12.82
CA ALA A 60 3.79 -13.11 12.42
C ALA A 60 5.33 -12.92 12.42
N GLY A 61 5.83 -11.77 12.88
CA GLY A 61 7.25 -11.44 12.99
C GLY A 61 7.88 -10.87 11.72
N VAL A 62 7.20 -10.90 10.57
CA VAL A 62 7.73 -10.48 9.26
C VAL A 62 7.69 -8.96 9.10
N THR A 63 8.86 -8.32 9.02
CA THR A 63 8.98 -6.86 8.85
C THR A 63 9.52 -6.49 7.46
N PHE A 64 8.72 -5.76 6.67
CA PHE A 64 9.08 -5.31 5.30
C PHE A 64 9.74 -3.92 5.21
N LYS A 65 9.69 -3.12 6.29
CA LYS A 65 10.42 -1.84 6.39
C LYS A 65 11.38 -1.93 7.56
N VAL A 66 12.65 -2.05 7.23
CA VAL A 66 13.72 -1.95 8.21
C VAL A 66 13.85 -0.48 8.59
N ASP A 67 13.33 -0.09 9.76
CA ASP A 67 13.68 1.20 10.33
C ASP A 67 15.09 1.08 10.93
N ASN A 68 16.11 1.36 10.12
CA ASN A 68 17.52 1.34 10.52
C ASN A 68 17.86 2.33 11.66
N ARG A 69 16.90 3.13 12.12
CA ARG A 69 17.06 4.02 13.28
C ARG A 69 16.96 3.26 14.62
N LEU A 70 16.29 2.11 14.64
CA LEU A 70 16.19 1.27 15.83
C LEU A 70 17.28 0.18 15.82
N PRO A 71 17.89 -0.14 16.98
CA PRO A 71 18.81 -1.26 17.08
C PRO A 71 18.19 -2.55 16.56
N ASN A 72 18.94 -3.30 15.77
CA ASN A 72 18.47 -4.52 15.14
C ASN A 72 19.57 -5.58 15.10
N LEU A 73 19.17 -6.85 15.04
CA LEU A 73 20.02 -8.01 14.86
C LEU A 73 19.78 -8.57 13.46
N VAL A 74 20.85 -8.75 12.70
CA VAL A 74 20.80 -9.39 11.38
C VAL A 74 21.23 -10.84 11.54
N ASN A 75 20.44 -11.77 11.00
CA ASN A 75 20.84 -13.16 10.95
C ASN A 75 21.88 -13.35 9.83
N LEU A 76 23.08 -13.82 10.20
CA LEU A 76 24.19 -14.06 9.27
C LEU A 76 24.26 -15.51 8.81
N ASN A 77 23.30 -16.35 9.19
CA ASN A 77 23.27 -17.74 8.77
C ASN A 77 23.03 -17.83 7.25
N GLU A 78 23.95 -18.45 6.52
CA GLU A 78 23.93 -18.53 5.06
C GLU A 78 23.11 -19.72 4.52
N ASP A 79 22.68 -20.63 5.41
CA ASP A 79 21.89 -21.82 5.03
C ASP A 79 20.43 -21.45 4.71
N PRO A 80 19.97 -21.64 3.44
CA PRO A 80 18.59 -21.34 3.04
C PRO A 80 17.53 -22.18 3.75
N GLN A 81 17.87 -23.36 4.28
CA GLN A 81 16.95 -24.26 4.99
C GLN A 81 16.83 -23.94 6.48
N LEU A 82 17.81 -23.23 7.04
CA LEU A 82 17.84 -22.73 8.43
C LEU A 82 17.66 -21.20 8.48
N SER A 83 17.33 -20.58 7.36
CA SER A 83 17.11 -19.14 7.26
C SER A 83 15.83 -18.77 8.01
N GLU A 84 16.01 -18.50 9.29
CA GLU A 84 15.02 -17.85 10.15
C GLU A 84 14.74 -16.42 9.65
N MET A 85 14.18 -15.57 10.51
CA MET A 85 14.04 -14.14 10.22
C MET A 85 15.43 -13.53 9.92
N LEU A 86 15.59 -12.91 8.76
CA LEU A 86 16.84 -12.22 8.37
C LEU A 86 17.16 -11.03 9.27
N LEU A 87 16.15 -10.47 9.95
CA LEU A 87 16.29 -9.27 10.76
C LEU A 87 15.33 -9.29 11.97
N TYR A 88 15.86 -9.06 13.17
CA TYR A 88 15.09 -8.85 14.40
C TYR A 88 15.23 -7.41 14.88
N MET A 89 14.13 -6.69 15.03
CA MET A 89 14.14 -5.35 15.62
C MET A 89 14.10 -5.45 17.15
N ILE A 90 15.00 -4.75 17.84
CA ILE A 90 14.99 -4.67 19.30
C ILE A 90 14.09 -3.49 19.70
N LYS A 91 12.97 -3.80 20.34
CA LYS A 91 12.06 -2.79 20.90
C LYS A 91 12.61 -2.27 22.23
N GLU A 92 12.16 -1.09 22.63
CA GLU A 92 12.46 -0.56 23.97
C GLU A 92 11.91 -1.49 25.05
N GLY A 93 12.71 -1.79 26.07
CA GLY A 93 12.40 -2.77 27.11
C GLY A 93 13.25 -4.05 27.00
N GLN A 94 12.71 -5.16 27.50
CA GLN A 94 13.38 -6.46 27.45
C GLN A 94 12.95 -7.23 26.21
N THR A 95 13.91 -7.71 25.43
CA THR A 95 13.70 -8.66 24.32
C THR A 95 14.27 -10.01 24.76
N THR A 96 13.45 -11.04 24.81
CA THR A 96 13.84 -12.39 25.23
C THR A 96 14.11 -13.30 24.04
N VAL A 97 15.14 -14.14 24.15
CA VAL A 97 15.59 -15.07 23.12
C VAL A 97 15.54 -16.50 23.66
N GLY A 98 14.99 -17.42 22.89
CA GLY A 98 14.93 -18.83 23.29
C GLY A 98 14.58 -19.77 22.16
N LYS A 99 14.37 -21.03 22.53
CA LYS A 99 14.11 -22.10 21.56
C LYS A 99 12.70 -22.02 20.98
N LEU A 100 12.57 -22.26 19.67
CA LEU A 100 11.29 -22.39 18.97
C LEU A 100 10.52 -23.62 19.47
N LYS A 101 9.39 -23.39 20.15
CA LYS A 101 8.47 -24.42 20.66
C LYS A 101 7.03 -23.94 20.57
N SER A 102 6.07 -24.86 20.48
CA SER A 102 4.63 -24.56 20.36
C SER A 102 4.08 -23.63 21.46
N GLU A 103 4.67 -23.64 22.66
CA GLU A 103 4.23 -22.84 23.82
C GLU A 103 5.22 -21.72 24.20
N SER A 104 6.22 -21.45 23.35
CA SER A 104 7.26 -20.45 23.63
C SER A 104 6.69 -19.04 23.51
N ARG A 105 6.93 -18.20 24.54
CA ARG A 105 6.54 -16.79 24.58
C ARG A 105 7.71 -15.83 24.34
N HIS A 106 8.85 -16.34 23.87
CA HIS A 106 10.02 -15.51 23.58
C HIS A 106 9.77 -14.60 22.37
N ASP A 107 10.36 -13.41 22.42
CA ASP A 107 10.27 -12.41 21.35
C ASP A 107 11.07 -12.85 20.12
N ILE A 108 12.23 -13.48 20.34
CA ILE A 108 13.08 -14.07 19.30
C ILE A 108 13.15 -15.58 19.55
N GLN A 109 12.65 -16.36 18.60
CA GLN A 109 12.63 -17.81 18.68
C GLN A 109 13.55 -18.40 17.63
N LEU A 110 14.46 -19.26 18.07
CA LEU A 110 15.51 -19.85 17.24
C LEU A 110 15.40 -21.38 17.25
N SER A 111 15.75 -22.02 16.13
CA SER A 111 15.53 -23.43 15.80
C SER A 111 16.78 -24.31 15.96
N GLY A 112 17.88 -23.77 16.51
CA GLY A 112 19.14 -24.48 16.69
C GLY A 112 19.13 -25.57 17.79
N THR A 113 19.91 -26.63 17.57
CA THR A 113 20.04 -27.75 18.51
C THR A 113 20.69 -27.35 19.84
N LEU A 114 21.67 -26.45 19.79
CA LEU A 114 22.43 -25.94 20.94
C LEU A 114 21.74 -24.78 21.68
N ILE A 115 20.54 -24.39 21.24
CA ILE A 115 19.81 -23.27 21.81
C ILE A 115 19.04 -23.76 23.05
N ALA A 116 19.25 -23.06 24.16
CA ALA A 116 18.56 -23.32 25.42
C ALA A 116 17.10 -22.84 25.35
N ASP A 117 16.24 -23.41 26.18
CA ASP A 117 14.82 -23.02 26.23
C ASP A 117 14.68 -21.52 26.51
N GLN A 118 15.32 -21.04 27.58
CA GLN A 118 15.58 -19.62 27.84
C GLN A 118 17.06 -19.36 27.53
N HIS A 119 17.36 -18.66 26.45
CA HIS A 119 18.75 -18.40 26.03
C HIS A 119 19.24 -17.03 26.51
N TRP A 120 18.41 -15.99 26.37
CA TRP A 120 18.72 -14.62 26.83
C TRP A 120 17.46 -13.83 27.20
#